data_AF-A0A1D9QD76-F1
#
_entry.id   AF-A0A1D9QD76-F1
#
_cell.length_a   1.000
_cell.length_b   1.000
_cell.length_c   1.000
_cell.angle_alpha   90.00
_cell.angle_beta   90.00
_cell.angle_gamma   90.00
#
_symmetry.space_group_name_H-M   'P 1'
#
loop_
_entity.id
_entity.type
_entity.pdbx_description
1 polymer ?
#
loop_
_entity_poly.entity_id
_entity_poly.type
_entity_poly.pdbx_seq_one_letter_code
_entity_poly.pdbx_strand_id
1 'polypeptide(L)'
;MKLSQPLSIFAILAASTVAVAVPQDDACAQCLTEGTFCEGFAGPVGTCCDGLVCENAPGVADDAHCIRKKKCLAKGETCVSIAGPVGTCCTGKCTFVAPDYSVCK
;
A
#
# COMPACT_ATOMS: atom_id res chain seq x y z
N MET A 1 56.96 -30.45 -50.26
CA MET A 1 57.10 -30.97 -48.89
C MET A 1 57.48 -29.80 -47.98
N LYS A 2 56.72 -29.59 -46.89
CA LYS A 2 56.97 -28.65 -45.76
C LYS A 2 57.02 -27.14 -46.12
N LEU A 3 56.41 -26.20 -45.40
CA LEU A 3 55.54 -26.18 -44.23
C LEU A 3 55.00 -24.73 -44.14
N SER A 4 53.66 -24.58 -44.04
CA SER A 4 52.86 -23.69 -43.17
C SER A 4 53.41 -22.32 -42.71
N GLN A 5 52.66 -21.23 -42.48
CA GLN A 5 51.29 -20.70 -42.67
C GLN A 5 51.39 -19.27 -42.04
N PRO A 6 50.68 -18.23 -42.52
CA PRO A 6 50.91 -16.87 -42.05
C PRO A 6 50.15 -16.56 -40.75
N LEU A 7 50.85 -15.95 -39.78
CA LEU A 7 50.25 -15.27 -38.64
C LEU A 7 49.58 -13.97 -39.13
N SER A 8 48.25 -13.91 -39.10
CA SER A 8 47.55 -12.63 -39.05
C SER A 8 46.40 -12.72 -38.08
N ILE A 9 46.65 -12.07 -36.95
CA ILE A 9 45.85 -12.00 -35.74
C ILE A 9 44.68 -11.06 -36.04
N PHE A 10 43.54 -11.61 -36.42
CA PHE A 10 42.26 -10.90 -36.33
C PHE A 10 41.67 -11.17 -34.95
N ALA A 11 42.12 -10.39 -33.96
CA ALA A 11 41.48 -10.29 -32.66
C ALA A 11 40.18 -9.50 -32.83
N ILE A 12 39.09 -10.21 -33.14
CA ILE A 12 37.74 -9.65 -33.12
C ILE A 12 37.39 -9.48 -31.63
N LEU A 13 37.54 -8.26 -31.12
CA LEU A 13 36.94 -7.84 -29.86
C LEU A 13 35.42 -8.00 -30.00
N ALA A 14 34.88 -9.06 -29.43
CA ALA A 14 33.46 -9.15 -29.13
C ALA A 14 33.16 -8.04 -28.12
N ALA A 15 32.57 -6.95 -28.59
CA ALA A 15 31.92 -5.97 -27.72
C ALA A 15 30.74 -6.69 -27.07
N SER A 16 30.98 -7.27 -25.89
CA SER A 16 29.94 -7.77 -25.01
C SER A 16 29.08 -6.57 -24.62
N THR A 17 27.99 -6.37 -25.35
CA THR A 17 26.85 -5.60 -24.87
C THR A 17 26.34 -6.36 -23.64
N VAL A 18 26.82 -5.97 -22.46
CA VAL A 18 26.04 -6.19 -21.25
C VAL A 18 24.76 -5.39 -21.48
N ALA A 19 23.74 -6.08 -22.00
CA ALA A 19 22.38 -5.69 -21.71
C ALA A 19 22.36 -5.64 -20.20
N VAL A 20 22.47 -4.42 -19.65
CA VAL A 20 22.05 -4.14 -18.30
C VAL A 20 20.58 -4.52 -18.37
N ALA A 21 20.30 -5.77 -18.00
CA ALA A 21 19.00 -6.15 -17.53
C ALA A 21 18.78 -5.14 -16.41
N VAL A 22 18.05 -4.08 -16.76
CA VAL A 22 17.30 -3.31 -15.77
C VAL A 22 16.66 -4.40 -14.95
N PRO A 23 16.91 -4.49 -13.65
CA PRO A 23 16.11 -5.34 -12.81
C PRO A 23 14.67 -4.87 -13.02
N GLN A 24 13.97 -5.55 -13.94
CA GLN A 24 12.60 -5.96 -13.79
C GLN A 24 12.59 -7.13 -12.79
N ASP A 25 13.39 -7.03 -11.72
CA ASP A 25 12.86 -7.33 -10.40
C ASP A 25 11.43 -6.83 -10.45
N ASP A 26 10.44 -7.71 -10.35
CA ASP A 26 9.88 -8.09 -9.06
C ASP A 26 10.13 -7.07 -7.91
N ALA A 27 10.22 -5.79 -8.24
CA ALA A 27 10.14 -4.63 -7.39
C ALA A 27 8.70 -4.63 -6.98
N CYS A 28 8.46 -5.49 -6.00
CA CYS A 28 7.48 -5.40 -4.97
C CYS A 28 6.28 -4.58 -5.42
N ALA A 29 5.11 -5.22 -5.47
CA ALA A 29 3.95 -4.57 -4.87
C ALA A 29 4.25 -4.35 -3.38
N GLN A 30 5.24 -3.50 -3.08
CA GLN A 30 5.50 -2.94 -1.78
C GLN A 30 4.30 -2.03 -1.62
N CYS A 31 3.38 -2.56 -0.86
CA CYS A 31 2.18 -1.87 -0.50
C CYS A 31 2.56 -0.49 0.08
N LEU A 32 1.71 0.49 -0.16
CA LEU A 32 1.95 1.86 0.29
C LEU A 32 1.90 1.91 1.82
N THR A 33 2.92 2.49 2.43
CA THR A 33 3.04 2.62 3.89
C THR A 33 2.16 3.75 4.42
N GLU A 34 1.95 3.79 5.75
CA GLU A 34 1.12 4.81 6.39
C GLU A 34 1.58 6.24 6.06
N GLY A 35 0.63 7.11 5.74
CA GLY A 35 0.85 8.49 5.29
C GLY A 35 1.12 8.64 3.79
N THR A 36 1.33 7.56 3.03
CA THR A 36 1.62 7.65 1.60
C THR A 36 0.36 7.94 0.79
N PHE A 37 0.47 8.83 -0.20
CA PHE A 37 -0.61 9.12 -1.15
C PHE A 37 -0.97 7.86 -1.95
N CYS A 38 -2.26 7.53 -2.02
CA CYS A 38 -2.75 6.28 -2.62
C CYS A 38 -3.81 6.50 -3.69
N GLU A 39 -4.54 7.62 -3.66
CA GLU A 39 -5.52 7.96 -4.68
C GLU A 39 -5.73 9.48 -4.71
N GLY A 40 -5.91 10.02 -5.90
CA GLY A 40 -6.41 11.38 -6.07
C GLY A 40 -7.21 11.51 -7.35
N PHE A 41 -7.32 12.73 -7.88
CA PHE A 41 -8.18 13.01 -9.03
C PHE A 41 -7.88 12.15 -10.26
N ALA A 42 -6.62 11.78 -10.49
CA ALA A 42 -6.20 10.94 -11.61
C ALA A 42 -6.50 9.43 -11.41
N GLY A 43 -7.03 9.04 -10.26
CA GLY A 43 -7.29 7.65 -9.87
C GLY A 43 -6.26 7.10 -8.87
N PRO A 44 -6.30 5.76 -8.62
CA PRO A 44 -5.45 5.11 -7.64
C PRO A 44 -3.99 5.00 -8.12
N VAL A 45 -3.06 5.26 -7.21
CA VAL A 45 -1.61 5.15 -7.43
C VAL A 45 -1.08 3.78 -7.02
N GLY A 46 -1.71 3.14 -6.03
CA GLY A 46 -1.33 1.83 -5.55
C GLY A 46 -2.18 1.35 -4.38
N THR A 47 -1.85 0.18 -3.87
CA THR A 47 -2.59 -0.47 -2.76
C THR A 47 -1.84 -0.26 -1.45
N CYS A 48 -2.55 0.20 -0.42
CA CYS A 48 -2.01 0.32 0.93
C CYS A 48 -1.67 -1.04 1.54
N CYS A 49 -0.72 -1.07 2.48
CA CYS A 49 -0.38 -2.29 3.22
C CYS A 49 -1.52 -2.83 4.06
N ASP A 50 -1.41 -4.11 4.44
CA ASP A 50 -2.34 -4.73 5.38
C ASP A 50 -2.46 -3.91 6.67
N GLY A 51 -3.70 -3.73 7.13
CA GLY A 51 -4.03 -2.87 8.26
C GLY A 51 -4.17 -1.39 7.93
N LEU A 52 -3.94 -0.98 6.68
CA LEU A 52 -4.19 0.38 6.18
C LEU A 52 -5.39 0.42 5.24
N VAL A 53 -5.94 1.62 5.04
CA VAL A 53 -7.00 1.94 4.09
C VAL A 53 -6.65 3.25 3.39
N CYS A 54 -6.97 3.35 2.10
CA CYS A 54 -6.83 4.59 1.35
C CYS A 54 -8.04 5.48 1.63
N GLU A 55 -7.87 6.55 2.39
CA GLU A 55 -8.94 7.49 2.75
C GLU A 55 -8.46 8.94 2.62
N ASN A 56 -9.39 9.84 2.26
CA ASN A 56 -9.16 11.27 2.29
C ASN A 56 -9.20 11.81 3.72
N ALA A 57 -8.41 12.86 3.99
CA ALA A 57 -8.56 13.62 5.21
C ALA A 57 -9.96 14.29 5.29
N PRO A 58 -10.55 14.47 6.48
CA PRO A 58 -11.84 15.12 6.62
C PRO A 58 -11.86 16.52 6.00
N GLY A 59 -12.77 16.75 5.05
CA GLY A 59 -12.91 18.02 4.34
C GLY A 59 -11.95 18.22 3.17
N VAL A 60 -11.12 17.22 2.84
CA VAL A 60 -10.26 17.22 1.66
C VAL A 60 -10.82 16.23 0.64
N ALA A 61 -10.91 16.63 -0.62
CA ALA A 61 -11.26 15.76 -1.73
C ALA A 61 -10.02 15.52 -2.60
N ASP A 62 -9.97 14.37 -3.27
CA ASP A 62 -8.93 14.00 -4.25
C ASP A 62 -7.49 13.96 -3.71
N ASP A 63 -7.32 13.73 -2.41
CA ASP A 63 -6.02 13.62 -1.72
C ASP A 63 -6.07 12.51 -0.65
N ALA A 64 -6.19 11.26 -1.12
CA ALA A 64 -6.31 10.12 -0.25
C ALA A 64 -4.94 9.54 0.08
N HIS A 65 -4.75 9.23 1.35
CA HIS A 65 -3.53 8.64 1.88
C HIS A 65 -3.82 7.32 2.59
N CYS A 66 -2.82 6.45 2.63
CA CYS A 66 -2.88 5.24 3.41
C CYS A 66 -2.86 5.59 4.89
N ILE A 67 -3.99 5.40 5.56
CA ILE A 67 -4.09 5.59 7.01
C ILE A 67 -4.38 4.25 7.66
N ARG A 68 -4.03 4.10 8.95
CA ARG A 68 -4.47 2.92 9.69
C ARG A 68 -5.98 2.75 9.58
N LYS A 69 -6.41 1.54 9.21
CA LYS A 69 -7.81 1.14 9.33
C LYS A 69 -8.24 1.44 10.76
N LYS A 70 -9.15 2.39 10.92
CA LYS A 70 -9.75 2.67 12.22
C LYS A 70 -10.33 1.35 12.70
N LYS A 71 -9.84 0.87 13.85
CA LYS A 71 -10.46 -0.27 14.52
C LYS A 71 -11.87 0.15 14.83
N CYS A 72 -12.82 -0.38 14.08
CA CYS A 72 -14.21 -0.25 14.41
C CYS A 72 -14.49 -1.12 15.64
N LEU A 73 -15.46 -0.70 16.43
CA LEU A 73 -15.86 -1.40 17.65
C LEU A 73 -16.65 -2.66 17.27
N ALA A 74 -16.23 -3.79 17.83
CA ALA A 74 -16.87 -5.07 17.62
C ALA A 74 -18.29 -5.09 18.23
N LYS A 75 -19.12 -6.02 17.77
CA LYS A 75 -20.46 -6.21 18.34
C LYS A 75 -20.36 -6.47 19.85
N GLY A 76 -21.13 -5.71 20.63
CA GLY A 76 -21.12 -5.73 22.09
C GLY A 76 -20.20 -4.70 22.75
N GLU A 77 -19.26 -4.09 22.02
CA GLU A 77 -18.41 -3.03 22.57
C GLU A 77 -19.17 -1.71 22.73
N THR A 78 -18.73 -0.88 23.69
CA THR A 78 -19.36 0.41 24.00
C THR A 78 -18.97 1.45 22.95
N CYS A 79 -19.95 2.00 22.24
CA CYS A 79 -19.78 3.04 21.22
C CYS A 79 -20.03 4.45 21.74
N VAL A 80 -20.88 4.58 22.77
CA VAL A 80 -21.09 5.84 23.51
C VAL A 80 -21.10 5.49 24.98
N SER A 81 -20.38 6.27 25.78
CA SER A 81 -20.36 6.19 27.24
C SER A 81 -20.84 7.50 27.84
N ILE A 82 -20.96 7.56 29.17
CA ILE A 82 -21.24 8.80 29.90
C ILE A 82 -20.19 9.90 29.64
N ALA A 83 -18.95 9.52 29.29
CA ALA A 83 -17.89 10.46 28.94
C ALA A 83 -18.01 10.98 27.49
N GLY A 84 -18.91 10.43 26.68
CA GLY A 84 -19.12 10.78 25.28
C GLY A 84 -18.87 9.62 24.30
N PRO A 85 -18.75 9.92 23.00
CA PRO A 85 -18.50 8.93 21.95
C PRO A 85 -17.15 8.23 22.15
N VAL A 86 -17.16 6.90 22.06
CA VAL A 86 -15.95 6.06 22.18
C VAL A 86 -15.41 5.69 20.80
N GLY A 87 -16.30 5.43 19.84
CA GLY A 87 -15.91 5.05 18.49
C GLY A 87 -17.09 4.60 17.64
N THR A 88 -16.79 4.15 16.43
CA THR A 88 -17.78 3.72 15.45
C THR A 88 -17.88 2.20 15.42
N CYS A 89 -19.10 1.67 15.49
CA CYS A 89 -19.37 0.24 15.40
C CYS A 89 -19.06 -0.31 14.00
N CYS A 90 -18.46 -1.50 13.92
CA CYS A 90 -18.23 -2.18 12.64
C CYS A 90 -19.55 -2.48 11.90
N THR A 91 -20.64 -2.64 12.64
CA THR A 91 -21.98 -2.87 12.09
C THR A 91 -22.70 -1.58 11.65
N GLY A 92 -22.12 -0.41 11.92
CA GLY A 92 -22.76 0.89 11.74
C GLY A 92 -23.89 1.19 12.74
N LYS A 93 -24.20 0.27 13.67
CA LYS A 93 -25.32 0.42 14.60
C LYS A 93 -24.87 0.49 16.05
N CYS A 94 -24.96 1.69 16.62
CA CYS A 94 -24.80 1.95 18.06
C CYS A 94 -26.20 2.02 18.70
N THR A 95 -26.49 1.10 19.64
CA THR A 95 -27.81 0.98 20.27
C THR A 95 -27.74 1.37 21.73
N PHE A 96 -28.64 2.25 22.15
CA PHE A 96 -28.83 2.61 23.55
C PHE A 96 -29.16 1.37 24.40
N VAL A 97 -28.43 1.20 25.50
CA VAL A 97 -28.67 0.09 26.46
C VAL A 97 -29.14 0.65 27.79
N ALA A 98 -28.45 1.68 28.29
CA ALA A 98 -28.70 2.30 29.58
C ALA A 98 -28.31 3.80 29.52
N PRO A 99 -28.73 4.61 30.51
CA PRO A 99 -28.46 6.05 30.53
C PRO A 99 -26.97 6.43 30.41
N ASP A 100 -26.09 5.51 30.82
CA ASP A 100 -24.65 5.68 30.89
C ASP A 100 -23.89 5.07 29.69
N TYR A 101 -24.52 4.23 28.86
CA TYR A 101 -23.85 3.67 27.69
C TYR A 101 -24.75 3.11 26.57
N SER A 102 -24.17 3.07 25.37
CA SER A 102 -24.68 2.42 24.17
C SER A 102 -23.64 1.45 23.62
N VAL A 103 -24.10 0.34 23.02
CA VAL A 103 -23.22 -0.72 22.48
C VAL A 103 -23.46 -1.00 21.01
N CYS A 104 -22.44 -1.55 20.35
CA CYS A 104 -22.52 -2.00 18.97
C CYS A 104 -23.40 -3.24 18.82
N LYS A 105 -24.35 -3.21 17.88
CA LYS A 105 -25.32 -4.30 17.63
C LYS A 105 -25.17 -4.93 16.26
#